data_AF-A0A0S4LBF7-F1
#
_entry.id   AF-A0A0S4LBF7-F1
#
_cell.length_a   1.000
_cell.length_b   1.000
_cell.length_c   1.000
_cell.angle_alpha   90.00
_cell.angle_beta   90.00
_cell.angle_gamma   90.00
#
_symmetry.space_group_name_H-M   'P 1'
#
loop_
_entity.id
_entity.type
_entity.pdbx_description
1 polymer ?
#
loop_
_entity_poly.entity_id
_entity_poly.type
_entity_poly.pdbx_seq_one_letter_code
_entity_poly.pdbx_strand_id
1 'polypeptide(L)'
;MDTRNKKRFNGLLVALLTLAGCGSGQYYFSKPGFSQQQYEQDKYECLRSAQQPMLISPAPGMSAGGMATNNEIYLACFRAKGYTVQSEGEREQIARAEERAFHEQLQQRARERQLREEAARKERQSLLAEKQRFEEEKSRQVQVKPNREKQVYGSEYTEKDVPVVLVPNGEFLYGMDNQRITLSDFYMDIFEVTTRLYAVFMQETGRGKPEHWRDVRPELDGDKPVIGVEWSDADAYCRYYGKRLPTEQEWEKAARGTDGRMYPWGNSEPNKSLANYDGQFCLIFCNVYAEKLKSVGSYAEGRSPYGLYDMAGNAWEWVEEKTLRGGSWISNTYTSGLGLQSAFQLGEITRTYGRRYLLGFRCVKDVR
;
A
#
# COMPACT_ATOMS: atom_id res chain seq x y z
N MET A 1 50.21 -20.51 -37.06
CA MET A 1 49.17 -21.56 -37.07
C MET A 1 48.28 -21.40 -35.85
N ASP A 2 47.01 -21.76 -36.01
CA ASP A 2 46.00 -21.96 -34.97
C ASP A 2 45.53 -20.76 -34.11
N THR A 3 44.45 -21.01 -33.38
CA THR A 3 43.28 -20.13 -33.26
C THR A 3 43.18 -19.43 -31.90
N ARG A 4 42.69 -18.19 -31.91
CA ARG A 4 42.30 -17.46 -30.69
C ARG A 4 40.98 -16.73 -30.84
N ASN A 5 40.11 -16.98 -29.85
CA ASN A 5 39.02 -16.13 -29.34
C ASN A 5 38.65 -14.86 -30.14
N LYS A 6 37.43 -14.85 -30.68
CA LYS A 6 36.65 -13.63 -30.95
C LYS A 6 35.19 -13.84 -30.53
N LYS A 7 34.71 -13.06 -29.54
CA LYS A 7 33.27 -12.76 -29.32
C LYS A 7 33.05 -11.67 -28.25
N ARG A 8 33.05 -10.40 -28.70
CA ARG A 8 32.39 -9.17 -28.17
C ARG A 8 32.70 -8.09 -29.24
N PHE A 9 31.84 -7.15 -29.67
CA PHE A 9 30.46 -6.78 -29.31
C PHE A 9 29.80 -6.01 -30.48
N ASN A 10 28.46 -5.80 -30.43
CA ASN A 10 27.63 -4.86 -31.23
C ASN A 10 27.43 -5.01 -32.75
N GLY A 11 26.17 -4.82 -33.18
CA GLY A 11 25.75 -4.60 -34.57
C GLY A 11 24.30 -5.03 -34.84
N LEU A 12 23.41 -4.07 -35.14
CA LEU A 12 22.01 -4.26 -35.55
C LEU A 12 21.82 -5.39 -36.58
N LEU A 13 20.72 -6.15 -36.48
CA LEU A 13 20.06 -6.69 -37.68
C LEU A 13 18.54 -6.83 -37.50
N VAL A 14 17.81 -6.36 -38.51
CA VAL A 14 16.37 -6.53 -38.68
C VAL A 14 16.09 -7.96 -39.19
N ALA A 15 14.99 -8.58 -38.75
CA ALA A 15 14.51 -9.82 -39.34
C ALA A 15 12.99 -9.76 -39.58
N LEU A 16 12.59 -9.89 -40.85
CA LEU A 16 11.22 -10.22 -41.23
C LEU A 16 10.90 -11.65 -40.79
N LEU A 17 9.65 -11.91 -40.42
CA LEU A 17 9.08 -13.26 -40.41
C LEU A 17 7.72 -13.26 -41.13
N THR A 18 7.71 -13.90 -42.30
CA THR A 18 6.52 -14.25 -43.06
C THR A 18 5.80 -15.46 -42.45
N LEU A 19 4.50 -15.56 -42.72
CA LEU A 19 3.60 -16.58 -42.17
C LEU A 19 3.85 -17.99 -42.76
N ALA A 20 4.01 -18.96 -41.86
CA ALA A 20 3.60 -20.36 -41.96
C ALA A 20 3.55 -20.89 -40.52
N GLY A 21 2.57 -21.63 -40.02
CA GLY A 21 1.51 -22.45 -40.60
C GLY A 21 1.22 -23.55 -39.57
N CYS A 22 -0.04 -24.04 -39.47
CA CYS A 22 -0.58 -24.82 -38.32
C CYS A 22 -0.76 -24.01 -37.02
N GLY A 23 -1.82 -24.18 -36.23
CA GLY A 23 -3.01 -25.02 -36.41
C GLY A 23 -3.73 -25.30 -35.08
N SER A 24 -5.04 -25.61 -35.13
CA SER A 24 -5.97 -25.86 -33.99
C SER A 24 -6.35 -24.62 -33.14
N GLY A 25 -7.58 -24.59 -32.60
CA GLY A 25 -8.18 -23.39 -31.96
C GLY A 25 -9.02 -23.71 -30.72
N GLN A 26 -9.77 -22.73 -30.18
CA GLN A 26 -10.80 -22.89 -29.13
C GLN A 26 -11.64 -21.59 -28.92
N TYR A 27 -12.70 -21.63 -28.07
CA TYR A 27 -13.76 -20.60 -27.85
C TYR A 27 -13.89 -20.26 -26.31
N TYR A 28 -14.73 -19.37 -25.73
CA TYR A 28 -16.11 -18.87 -26.02
C TYR A 28 -16.45 -17.51 -25.33
N PHE A 29 -17.03 -16.54 -26.08
CA PHE A 29 -18.06 -15.52 -25.68
C PHE A 29 -17.86 -14.47 -24.54
N SER A 30 -18.86 -13.56 -24.42
CA SER A 30 -18.84 -12.18 -23.87
C SER A 30 -19.44 -11.94 -22.47
N LYS A 31 -19.26 -10.73 -21.92
CA LYS A 31 -20.06 -10.18 -20.79
C LYS A 31 -20.50 -8.71 -21.05
N PRO A 32 -21.77 -8.33 -20.77
CA PRO A 32 -22.26 -6.95 -20.93
C PRO A 32 -22.10 -6.12 -19.64
N GLY A 33 -21.88 -4.80 -19.80
CA GLY A 33 -21.70 -3.84 -18.71
C GLY A 33 -20.28 -3.29 -18.61
N PHE A 34 -19.86 -2.48 -19.58
CA PHE A 34 -18.52 -1.89 -19.63
C PHE A 34 -18.43 -0.58 -18.84
N SER A 35 -17.39 -0.43 -18.01
CA SER A 35 -17.01 0.82 -17.36
C SER A 35 -15.68 1.35 -17.91
N GLN A 36 -15.49 2.66 -17.85
CA GLN A 36 -14.29 3.34 -18.37
C GLN A 36 -12.99 2.96 -17.63
N GLN A 37 -13.11 2.42 -16.42
CA GLN A 37 -11.97 2.00 -15.59
C GLN A 37 -11.42 0.63 -16.03
N GLN A 38 -12.28 -0.26 -16.52
CA GLN A 38 -11.88 -1.54 -17.11
C GLN A 38 -11.13 -1.34 -18.44
N TYR A 39 -11.58 -0.38 -19.26
CA TYR A 39 -10.94 -0.02 -20.53
C TYR A 39 -9.47 0.39 -20.38
N GLU A 40 -9.10 1.10 -19.31
CA GLU A 40 -7.71 1.49 -19.04
C GLU A 40 -6.83 0.31 -18.57
N GLN A 41 -7.42 -0.73 -17.98
CA GLN A 41 -6.71 -1.98 -17.63
C GLN A 41 -6.54 -2.87 -18.88
N ASP A 42 -7.62 -3.13 -19.62
CA ASP A 42 -7.62 -4.01 -20.80
C ASP A 42 -6.72 -3.47 -21.94
N LYS A 43 -6.53 -2.14 -21.99
CA LYS A 43 -5.55 -1.45 -22.86
C LYS A 43 -4.11 -1.95 -22.69
N TYR A 44 -3.73 -2.39 -21.48
CA TYR A 44 -2.42 -3.00 -21.23
C TYR A 44 -2.37 -4.49 -21.59
N GLU A 45 -3.49 -5.20 -21.52
CA GLU A 45 -3.55 -6.59 -21.99
C GLU A 45 -3.61 -6.67 -23.52
N CYS A 46 -4.32 -5.77 -24.20
CA CYS A 46 -4.43 -5.71 -25.66
C CYS A 46 -3.08 -5.53 -26.37
N LEU A 47 -2.14 -4.78 -25.77
CA LEU A 47 -0.77 -4.63 -26.27
C LEU A 47 0.12 -5.85 -25.94
N ARG A 48 -0.24 -6.64 -24.93
CA ARG A 48 0.44 -7.88 -24.54
C ARG A 48 -0.09 -9.10 -25.31
N SER A 49 -1.36 -9.06 -25.73
CA SER A 49 -2.08 -10.13 -26.42
C SER A 49 -1.93 -10.09 -27.94
N ALA A 50 -1.05 -9.27 -28.51
CA ALA A 50 -0.68 -9.37 -29.92
C ALA A 50 -0.03 -10.73 -30.31
N GLN A 51 0.16 -11.63 -29.34
CA GLN A 51 0.59 -13.03 -29.52
C GLN A 51 -0.49 -14.08 -29.13
N GLN A 52 -1.72 -13.70 -28.73
CA GLN A 52 -2.81 -14.64 -28.41
C GLN A 52 -4.21 -14.10 -28.80
N PRO A 53 -5.09 -14.92 -29.41
CA PRO A 53 -6.38 -14.45 -29.94
C PRO A 53 -7.46 -14.25 -28.86
N MET A 54 -8.33 -13.25 -29.04
CA MET A 54 -9.55 -13.02 -28.25
C MET A 54 -10.80 -12.92 -29.14
N LEU A 55 -11.97 -13.30 -28.61
CA LEU A 55 -13.27 -13.33 -29.30
C LEU A 55 -14.15 -12.15 -28.88
N ILE A 56 -14.84 -11.54 -29.85
CA ILE A 56 -15.84 -10.47 -29.65
C ILE A 56 -17.22 -10.99 -30.09
N SER A 57 -18.29 -10.67 -29.36
CA SER A 57 -19.66 -11.03 -29.72
C SER A 57 -20.38 -9.90 -30.47
N PRO A 58 -21.27 -10.21 -31.44
CA PRO A 58 -21.87 -9.23 -32.33
C PRO A 58 -23.00 -8.43 -31.66
N ALA A 59 -23.25 -7.22 -32.17
CA ALA A 59 -24.35 -6.36 -31.76
C ALA A 59 -25.72 -6.87 -32.31
N PRO A 60 -26.86 -6.47 -31.70
CA PRO A 60 -28.18 -6.93 -32.12
C PRO A 60 -28.50 -6.48 -33.56
N GLY A 61 -28.79 -7.43 -34.45
CA GLY A 61 -29.20 -7.17 -35.84
C GLY A 61 -28.33 -7.82 -36.91
N MET A 62 -27.17 -8.40 -36.57
CA MET A 62 -26.35 -9.16 -37.52
C MET A 62 -26.65 -10.66 -37.47
N SER A 63 -26.74 -11.31 -38.63
CA SER A 63 -26.95 -12.75 -38.75
C SER A 63 -25.77 -13.55 -38.17
N ALA A 64 -26.06 -14.56 -37.35
CA ALA A 64 -25.04 -15.43 -36.77
C ALA A 64 -24.32 -16.25 -37.86
N GLY A 65 -23.02 -15.98 -38.08
CA GLY A 65 -22.24 -16.74 -39.06
C GLY A 65 -21.06 -16.00 -39.70
N GLY A 66 -20.31 -15.18 -38.97
CA GLY A 66 -19.09 -14.55 -39.46
C GLY A 66 -18.19 -14.06 -38.33
N MET A 67 -16.92 -14.45 -38.34
CA MET A 67 -15.92 -13.83 -37.47
C MET A 67 -15.61 -12.44 -38.03
N ALA A 68 -15.72 -11.40 -37.20
CA ALA A 68 -15.17 -10.10 -37.56
C ALA A 68 -13.66 -10.27 -37.79
N THR A 69 -13.20 -9.90 -38.97
CA THR A 69 -11.77 -9.87 -39.29
C THR A 69 -11.07 -8.86 -38.38
N ASN A 70 -9.78 -9.05 -38.10
CA ASN A 70 -8.99 -8.08 -37.35
C ASN A 70 -9.17 -6.65 -37.91
N ASN A 71 -9.29 -6.52 -39.23
CA ASN A 71 -9.47 -5.24 -39.93
C ASN A 71 -10.77 -4.51 -39.50
N GLU A 72 -11.88 -5.24 -39.33
CA GLU A 72 -13.16 -4.66 -38.89
C GLU A 72 -13.13 -4.19 -37.44
N ILE A 73 -12.42 -4.92 -36.57
CA ILE A 73 -12.18 -4.52 -35.16
C ILE A 73 -11.35 -3.24 -35.11
N TYR A 74 -10.25 -3.15 -35.89
CA TYR A 74 -9.46 -1.92 -35.99
C TYR A 74 -10.30 -0.74 -36.51
N LEU A 75 -11.10 -0.93 -37.56
CA LEU A 75 -11.98 0.11 -38.11
C LEU A 75 -13.10 0.53 -37.13
N ALA A 76 -13.50 -0.31 -36.19
CA ALA A 76 -14.40 0.08 -35.10
C ALA A 76 -13.68 0.97 -34.07
N CYS A 77 -12.45 0.62 -33.67
CA CYS A 77 -11.65 1.42 -32.75
C CYS A 77 -11.29 2.81 -33.30
N PHE A 78 -10.97 2.93 -34.59
CA PHE A 78 -10.75 4.23 -35.24
C PHE A 78 -12.03 5.09 -35.25
N ARG A 79 -13.18 4.49 -35.61
CA ARG A 79 -14.48 5.21 -35.60
C ARG A 79 -14.92 5.62 -34.19
N ALA A 80 -14.65 4.82 -33.17
CA ALA A 80 -14.93 5.18 -31.77
C ALA A 80 -14.10 6.39 -31.28
N LYS A 81 -12.91 6.61 -31.86
CA LYS A 81 -12.10 7.83 -31.67
C LYS A 81 -12.49 8.99 -32.60
N GLY A 82 -13.55 8.85 -33.41
CA GLY A 82 -14.01 9.88 -34.35
C GLY A 82 -13.28 9.90 -35.70
N TYR A 83 -12.38 8.96 -35.98
CA TYR A 83 -11.71 8.88 -37.29
C TYR A 83 -12.56 8.11 -38.32
N THR A 84 -12.88 8.76 -39.44
CA THR A 84 -13.25 8.08 -40.68
C THR A 84 -11.98 7.68 -41.43
N VAL A 85 -11.84 6.38 -41.72
CA VAL A 85 -10.70 5.81 -42.43
C VAL A 85 -11.19 5.19 -43.73
N GLN A 86 -10.70 5.67 -44.87
CA GLN A 86 -11.11 5.26 -46.21
C GLN A 86 -10.07 4.40 -46.93
N SER A 87 -8.83 4.33 -46.43
CA SER A 87 -7.78 3.47 -47.00
C SER A 87 -6.82 2.89 -45.94
N GLU A 88 -6.12 1.83 -46.30
CA GLU A 88 -5.08 1.21 -45.46
C GLU A 88 -3.89 2.15 -45.21
N GLY A 89 -3.50 2.95 -46.22
CA GLY A 89 -2.44 3.96 -46.05
C GLY A 89 -2.82 5.08 -45.07
N GLU A 90 -4.09 5.50 -45.06
CA GLU A 90 -4.61 6.47 -44.09
C GLU A 90 -4.64 5.88 -42.67
N ARG A 91 -5.04 4.60 -42.53
CA ARG A 91 -4.98 3.86 -41.26
C ARG A 91 -3.58 3.87 -40.65
N GLU A 92 -2.55 3.57 -41.46
CA GLU A 92 -1.16 3.59 -41.00
C GLU A 92 -0.69 4.99 -40.60
N GLN A 93 -1.10 6.03 -41.34
CA GLN A 93 -0.71 7.41 -41.02
C GLN A 93 -1.27 7.88 -39.68
N ILE A 94 -2.54 7.57 -39.39
CA ILE A 94 -3.17 7.91 -38.09
C ILE A 94 -2.52 7.10 -36.96
N ALA A 95 -2.27 5.80 -37.15
CA ALA A 95 -1.59 4.97 -36.17
C ALA A 95 -0.20 5.51 -35.79
N ARG A 96 0.63 5.86 -36.79
CA ARG A 96 1.95 6.46 -36.59
C ARG A 96 1.88 7.87 -35.97
N ALA A 97 0.79 8.60 -36.14
CA ALA A 97 0.58 9.91 -35.51
C ALA A 97 0.24 9.78 -34.02
N GLU A 98 -0.67 8.87 -33.67
CA GLU A 98 -1.04 8.53 -32.28
C GLU A 98 0.17 8.01 -31.50
N GLU A 99 0.99 7.13 -32.10
CA GLU A 99 2.21 6.61 -31.50
C GLU A 99 3.23 7.71 -31.18
N ARG A 100 3.43 8.67 -32.10
CA ARG A 100 4.28 9.85 -31.85
C ARG A 100 3.73 10.73 -30.72
N ALA A 101 2.45 11.06 -30.74
CA ALA A 101 1.81 11.87 -29.70
C ALA A 101 1.92 11.22 -28.31
N PHE A 102 1.78 9.89 -28.24
CA PHE A 102 1.99 9.12 -27.01
C PHE A 102 3.44 9.17 -26.52
N HIS A 103 4.42 9.02 -27.41
CA HIS A 103 5.83 9.17 -27.05
C HIS A 103 6.20 10.59 -26.59
N GLU A 104 5.64 11.62 -27.23
CA GLU A 104 5.81 13.02 -26.80
C GLU A 104 5.21 13.26 -25.42
N GLN A 105 4.02 12.71 -25.13
CA GLN A 105 3.39 12.80 -23.81
C GLN A 105 4.20 12.05 -22.73
N LEU A 106 4.78 10.88 -23.04
CA LEU A 106 5.69 10.18 -22.13
C LEU A 106 6.95 10.98 -21.84
N GLN A 107 7.56 11.60 -22.86
CA GLN A 107 8.72 12.47 -22.67
C GLN A 107 8.36 13.73 -21.85
N GLN A 108 7.18 14.31 -22.05
CA GLN A 108 6.71 15.43 -21.23
C GLN A 108 6.56 15.03 -19.77
N ARG A 109 5.89 13.90 -19.47
CA ARG A 109 5.76 13.37 -18.11
C ARG A 109 7.13 13.07 -17.46
N ALA A 110 8.10 12.59 -18.24
CA ALA A 110 9.47 12.38 -17.77
C ALA A 110 10.17 13.71 -17.43
N ARG A 111 10.03 14.75 -18.26
CA ARG A 111 10.56 16.10 -17.98
C ARG A 111 9.92 16.73 -16.74
N GLU A 112 8.60 16.66 -16.61
CA GLU A 112 7.87 17.15 -15.44
C GLU A 112 8.29 16.43 -14.16
N ARG A 113 8.53 15.12 -14.23
CA ARG A 113 9.06 14.32 -13.12
C ARG A 113 10.47 14.78 -12.72
N GLN A 114 11.38 14.96 -13.68
CA GLN A 114 12.74 15.47 -13.40
C GLN A 114 12.72 16.85 -12.73
N LEU A 115 11.85 17.76 -13.19
CA LEU A 115 11.69 19.09 -12.58
C LEU A 115 11.17 19.00 -11.14
N ARG A 116 10.22 18.10 -10.85
CA ARG A 116 9.72 17.86 -9.48
C ARG A 116 10.80 17.26 -8.57
N GLU A 117 11.58 16.29 -9.07
CA GLU A 117 12.70 15.68 -8.35
C GLU A 117 13.81 16.70 -8.06
N GLU A 118 14.10 17.62 -8.99
CA GLU A 118 15.07 18.70 -8.77
C GLU A 118 14.56 19.76 -7.77
N ALA A 119 13.28 20.12 -7.83
CA ALA A 119 12.64 21.03 -6.88
C ALA A 119 12.69 20.47 -5.45
N ALA A 120 12.27 19.21 -5.26
CA ALA A 120 12.34 18.52 -3.97
C ALA A 120 13.78 18.39 -3.44
N ARG A 121 14.77 18.25 -4.34
CA ARG A 121 16.20 18.26 -3.96
C ARG A 121 16.64 19.63 -3.43
N LYS A 122 16.24 20.73 -4.08
CA LYS A 122 16.55 22.10 -3.64
C LYS A 122 15.89 22.43 -2.31
N GLU A 123 14.64 22.03 -2.13
CA GLU A 123 13.91 22.16 -0.85
C GLU A 123 14.59 21.38 0.27
N ARG A 124 14.95 20.11 0.04
CA ARG A 124 15.70 19.27 1.00
C ARG A 124 17.06 19.90 1.36
N GLN A 125 17.76 20.54 0.43
CA GLN A 125 19.00 21.27 0.70
C GLN A 125 18.76 22.52 1.56
N SER A 126 17.69 23.27 1.31
CA SER A 126 17.31 24.43 2.13
C SER A 126 17.02 24.04 3.59
N LEU A 127 16.21 23.00 3.80
CA LEU A 127 15.87 22.48 5.13
C LEU A 127 17.10 21.95 5.89
N LEU A 128 18.06 21.34 5.20
CA LEU A 128 19.32 20.91 5.80
C LEU A 128 20.19 22.11 6.23
N ALA A 129 20.28 23.16 5.42
CA ALA A 129 21.03 24.38 5.73
C ALA A 129 20.36 25.24 6.83
N GLU A 130 19.04 25.13 6.99
CA GLU A 130 18.30 25.72 8.11
C GLU A 130 18.52 24.93 9.40
N LYS A 131 18.42 23.59 9.34
CA LYS A 131 18.73 22.70 10.46
C LYS A 131 20.16 22.91 10.98
N GLN A 132 21.16 23.00 10.10
CA GLN A 132 22.55 23.25 10.49
C GLN A 132 22.70 24.60 11.23
N ARG A 133 22.05 25.67 10.75
CA ARG A 133 22.05 26.96 11.45
C ARG A 133 21.41 26.89 12.83
N PHE A 134 20.31 26.16 12.97
CA PHE A 134 19.67 25.93 14.27
C PHE A 134 20.54 25.11 15.23
N GLU A 135 21.26 24.09 14.73
CA GLU A 135 22.21 23.30 15.52
C GLU A 135 23.44 24.13 15.94
N GLU A 136 23.97 24.98 15.06
CA GLU A 136 25.03 25.94 15.40
C GLU A 136 24.57 26.95 16.46
N GLU A 137 23.39 27.55 16.30
CA GLU A 137 22.83 28.50 17.27
C GLU A 137 22.56 27.85 18.63
N LYS A 138 22.01 26.63 18.65
CA LYS A 138 21.82 25.83 19.85
C LYS A 138 23.14 25.48 20.54
N SER A 139 24.21 25.21 19.78
CA SER A 139 25.54 24.94 20.35
C SER A 139 26.21 26.18 20.95
N ARG A 140 25.89 27.39 20.46
CA ARG A 140 26.37 28.66 21.04
C ARG A 140 25.68 29.03 22.36
N GLN A 141 24.44 28.57 22.59
CA GLN A 141 23.67 28.92 23.79
C GLN A 141 23.92 28.00 25.01
N VAL A 142 24.64 26.88 24.85
CA VAL A 142 24.83 25.89 25.93
C VAL A 142 26.28 25.90 26.43
N GLN A 143 26.53 26.73 27.46
CA GLN A 143 27.64 26.51 28.40
C GLN A 143 27.11 26.38 29.84
N VAL A 144 27.67 25.41 30.58
CA VAL A 144 27.58 25.21 32.05
C VAL A 144 26.25 24.69 32.63
N LYS A 145 26.09 23.35 32.66
CA LYS A 145 26.20 22.52 33.90
C LYS A 145 26.03 21.02 33.60
N PRO A 146 26.64 20.11 34.39
CA PRO A 146 26.49 18.68 34.20
C PRO A 146 25.22 18.11 34.87
N ASN A 147 24.85 16.91 34.41
CA ASN A 147 24.10 15.89 35.13
C ASN A 147 22.57 16.08 35.30
N ARG A 148 21.81 15.55 34.34
CA ARG A 148 20.85 14.44 34.51
C ARG A 148 20.35 14.02 33.13
N GLU A 149 20.22 12.74 32.87
CA GLU A 149 19.52 12.26 31.68
C GLU A 149 18.08 12.80 31.74
N LYS A 150 17.73 13.73 30.83
CA LYS A 150 16.34 14.17 30.72
C LYS A 150 15.52 12.98 30.26
N GLN A 151 14.50 12.62 31.03
CA GLN A 151 13.53 11.60 30.70
C GLN A 151 12.67 12.11 29.53
N VAL A 152 13.16 11.92 28.30
CA VAL A 152 12.60 12.54 27.08
C VAL A 152 11.16 12.11 26.78
N TYR A 153 10.69 11.05 27.43
CA TYR A 153 9.34 10.50 27.30
C TYR A 153 8.45 10.76 28.53
N GLY A 154 8.83 11.69 29.42
CA GLY A 154 8.06 12.07 30.61
C GLY A 154 6.82 12.93 30.31
N SER A 155 5.90 12.44 29.49
CA SER A 155 4.55 13.01 29.35
C SER A 155 3.61 12.47 30.40
N GLU A 156 2.62 13.27 30.82
CA GLU A 156 1.53 12.82 31.71
C GLU A 156 0.63 11.76 31.08
N TYR A 157 0.61 11.64 29.74
CA TYR A 157 -0.11 10.60 29.00
C TYR A 157 0.59 9.25 29.11
N THR A 158 -0.09 8.29 29.75
CA THR A 158 0.36 6.93 30.02
C THR A 158 -0.61 5.89 29.42
N GLU A 159 -0.31 4.60 29.54
CA GLU A 159 -1.23 3.53 29.10
C GLU A 159 -2.61 3.60 29.79
N LYS A 160 -2.71 4.19 30.99
CA LYS A 160 -3.98 4.37 31.70
C LYS A 160 -4.91 5.37 31.00
N ASP A 161 -4.33 6.24 30.19
CA ASP A 161 -5.00 7.32 29.47
C ASP A 161 -5.31 6.92 28.02
N VAL A 162 -4.88 5.73 27.58
CA VAL A 162 -5.18 5.18 26.25
C VAL A 162 -6.67 4.94 26.12
N PRO A 163 -7.35 5.62 25.18
CA PRO A 163 -8.78 5.45 25.01
C PRO A 163 -9.06 4.10 24.36
N VAL A 164 -9.97 3.35 24.98
CA VAL A 164 -10.45 2.05 24.51
C VAL A 164 -11.90 2.16 24.06
N VAL A 165 -12.33 1.27 23.16
CA VAL A 165 -13.74 1.10 22.81
C VAL A 165 -14.19 -0.32 23.08
N LEU A 166 -15.43 -0.46 23.56
CA LEU A 166 -16.12 -1.73 23.69
C LEU A 166 -16.58 -2.20 22.30
N VAL A 167 -16.03 -3.30 21.81
CA VAL A 167 -16.61 -4.06 20.71
C VAL A 167 -17.65 -5.00 21.32
N PRO A 168 -18.95 -4.83 21.02
CA PRO A 168 -20.01 -5.61 21.67
C PRO A 168 -19.99 -7.06 21.23
N ASN A 169 -20.55 -7.94 22.07
CA ASN A 169 -20.71 -9.36 21.76
C ASN A 169 -21.63 -9.59 20.55
N GLY A 170 -21.66 -10.83 20.05
CA GLY A 170 -22.56 -11.26 18.99
C GLY A 170 -21.88 -11.62 17.67
N GLU A 171 -22.72 -11.99 16.70
CA GLU A 171 -22.32 -12.51 15.39
C GLU A 171 -21.72 -11.42 14.48
N PHE A 172 -20.71 -11.80 13.70
CA PHE A 172 -20.23 -11.02 12.57
C PHE A 172 -19.79 -11.92 11.40
N LEU A 173 -19.56 -11.30 10.24
CA LEU A 173 -19.08 -11.94 9.03
C LEU A 173 -17.55 -11.86 8.96
N TYR A 174 -16.89 -12.98 9.24
CA TYR A 174 -15.44 -13.14 9.26
C TYR A 174 -14.90 -13.65 7.91
N GLY A 175 -13.70 -13.22 7.54
CA GLY A 175 -12.97 -13.71 6.38
C GLY A 175 -13.50 -13.20 5.04
N MET A 176 -12.82 -13.61 3.97
CA MET A 176 -13.18 -13.23 2.59
C MET A 176 -14.44 -13.96 2.09
N ASP A 177 -14.81 -15.07 2.73
CA ASP A 177 -15.99 -15.89 2.49
C ASP A 177 -17.20 -15.51 3.37
N ASN A 178 -17.05 -14.55 4.29
CA ASN A 178 -18.09 -14.07 5.20
C ASN A 178 -18.68 -15.18 6.08
N GLN A 179 -17.82 -16.02 6.66
CA GLN A 179 -18.22 -17.03 7.64
C GLN A 179 -18.86 -16.35 8.87
N ARG A 180 -20.06 -16.78 9.25
CA ARG A 180 -20.71 -16.32 10.49
C ARG A 180 -20.01 -16.92 11.70
N ILE A 181 -19.47 -16.06 12.56
CA ILE A 181 -18.94 -16.46 13.87
C ILE A 181 -19.41 -15.48 14.94
N THR A 182 -19.56 -15.97 16.17
CA THR A 182 -19.94 -15.16 17.34
C THR A 182 -18.73 -14.97 18.25
N LEU A 183 -18.50 -13.72 18.66
CA LEU A 183 -17.50 -13.38 19.67
C LEU A 183 -18.18 -12.81 20.91
N SER A 184 -17.53 -13.00 22.07
CA SER A 184 -17.79 -12.21 23.27
C SER A 184 -17.48 -10.73 23.03
N ASP A 185 -17.84 -9.89 23.99
CA ASP A 185 -17.42 -8.50 24.06
C ASP A 185 -15.99 -8.36 24.59
N PHE A 186 -15.30 -7.35 24.10
CA PHE A 186 -13.93 -7.01 24.50
C PHE A 186 -13.70 -5.51 24.33
N TYR A 187 -12.78 -4.96 25.11
CA TYR A 187 -12.23 -3.63 24.89
C TYR A 187 -11.05 -3.72 23.93
N MET A 188 -10.95 -2.81 22.97
CA MET A 188 -9.78 -2.65 22.10
C MET A 188 -9.28 -1.22 22.13
N ASP A 189 -7.97 -1.04 22.07
CA ASP A 189 -7.34 0.28 21.96
C ASP A 189 -7.76 0.97 20.66
N ILE A 190 -8.25 2.21 20.77
CA ILE A 190 -8.75 2.98 19.61
C ILE A 190 -7.64 3.27 18.58
N PHE A 191 -6.39 3.29 19.04
CA PHE A 191 -5.19 3.59 18.27
C PHE A 191 -4.17 2.44 18.32
N GLU A 192 -3.25 2.42 17.35
CA GLU A 192 -2.00 1.67 17.43
C GLU A 192 -1.19 2.13 18.67
N VAL A 193 -0.41 1.23 19.29
CA VAL A 193 0.50 1.63 20.39
C VAL A 193 1.55 2.61 19.86
N THR A 194 1.70 3.76 20.52
CA THR A 194 2.58 4.83 20.03
C THR A 194 4.02 4.70 20.52
N THR A 195 4.97 5.36 19.85
CA THR A 195 6.37 5.36 20.31
C THR A 195 6.52 5.94 21.71
N ARG A 196 5.75 6.97 22.08
CA ARG A 196 5.72 7.57 23.42
C ARG A 196 5.37 6.53 24.49
N LEU A 197 4.30 5.77 24.29
CA LEU A 197 3.85 4.74 25.22
C LEU A 197 4.84 3.56 25.28
N TYR A 198 5.35 3.11 24.14
CA TYR A 198 6.36 2.05 24.07
C TYR A 198 7.69 2.45 24.74
N ALA A 199 8.05 3.74 24.71
CA ALA A 199 9.23 4.24 25.40
C ALA A 199 9.11 4.18 26.93
N VAL A 200 7.93 4.44 27.49
CA VAL A 200 7.64 4.26 28.92
C VAL A 200 7.81 2.79 29.30
N PHE A 201 7.19 1.87 28.55
CA PHE A 201 7.34 0.42 28.76
C PHE A 201 8.80 -0.05 28.71
N MET A 202 9.61 0.41 27.76
CA MET A 202 11.04 0.09 27.72
C MET A 202 11.80 0.64 28.94
N GLN A 203 11.46 1.84 29.41
CA GLN A 203 12.08 2.44 30.59
C GLN A 203 11.72 1.66 31.86
N GLU A 204 10.47 1.24 32.02
CA GLU A 204 9.98 0.54 33.21
C GLU A 204 10.41 -0.93 33.27
N THR A 205 10.54 -1.60 32.12
CA THR A 205 10.88 -3.04 32.05
C THR A 205 12.34 -3.34 31.69
N GLY A 206 13.10 -2.33 31.22
CA GLY A 206 14.45 -2.52 30.71
C GLY A 206 14.53 -3.28 29.38
N ARG A 207 13.42 -3.36 28.61
CA ARG A 207 13.41 -4.07 27.32
C ARG A 207 14.29 -3.43 26.25
N GLY A 208 14.70 -4.27 25.31
CA GLY A 208 15.47 -3.87 24.14
C GLY A 208 14.71 -2.90 23.23
N LYS A 209 15.47 -2.07 22.52
CA LYS A 209 14.93 -1.13 21.53
C LYS A 209 14.49 -1.89 20.26
N PRO A 210 13.27 -1.63 19.73
CA PRO A 210 12.82 -2.16 18.44
C PRO A 210 13.77 -1.86 17.29
N GLU A 211 13.62 -2.59 16.18
CA GLU A 211 14.33 -2.23 14.95
C GLU A 211 13.92 -0.80 14.53
N HIS A 212 14.84 -0.03 13.94
CA HIS A 212 14.63 1.38 13.56
C HIS A 212 14.30 2.36 14.70
N TRP A 213 14.37 1.97 15.98
CA TRP A 213 14.17 2.91 17.09
C TRP A 213 15.13 4.12 17.07
N ARG A 214 16.31 3.97 16.44
CA ARG A 214 17.27 5.08 16.25
C ARG A 214 16.73 6.21 15.36
N ASP A 215 15.71 5.93 14.55
CA ASP A 215 15.09 6.89 13.64
C ASP A 215 13.95 7.69 14.32
N VAL A 216 13.46 7.24 15.48
CA VAL A 216 12.45 7.96 16.28
C VAL A 216 13.04 9.28 16.77
N ARG A 217 12.38 10.40 16.46
CA ARG A 217 12.68 11.72 17.05
C ARG A 217 11.70 11.91 18.22
N PRO A 218 12.11 11.77 19.49
CA PRO A 218 11.18 11.68 20.62
C PRO A 218 10.17 12.84 20.69
N GLU A 219 10.65 14.06 20.41
CA GLU A 219 9.90 15.31 20.45
C GLU A 219 8.89 15.49 19.29
N LEU A 220 8.95 14.65 18.25
CA LEU A 220 8.21 14.85 16.99
C LEU A 220 7.44 13.61 16.51
N ASP A 221 7.88 12.41 16.89
CA ASP A 221 7.32 11.13 16.45
C ASP A 221 6.61 10.37 17.58
N GLY A 222 6.49 10.98 18.77
CA GLY A 222 5.89 10.40 19.98
C GLY A 222 4.51 9.79 19.77
N ASP A 223 3.69 10.42 18.92
CA ASP A 223 2.29 10.04 18.69
C ASP A 223 2.11 9.20 17.42
N LYS A 224 3.20 8.72 16.81
CA LYS A 224 3.21 7.76 15.70
C LYS A 224 3.21 6.33 16.25
N PRO A 225 2.67 5.34 15.53
CA PRO A 225 2.74 3.95 15.96
C PRO A 225 4.18 3.51 16.14
N VAL A 226 4.45 2.70 17.17
CA VAL A 226 5.73 2.00 17.27
C VAL A 226 5.81 0.95 16.18
N ILE A 227 6.92 0.96 15.44
CA ILE A 227 7.25 -0.06 14.42
C ILE A 227 8.59 -0.71 14.73
N GLY A 228 8.87 -1.84 14.07
CA GLY A 228 10.09 -2.61 14.31
C GLY A 228 9.99 -3.62 15.44
N VAL A 229 8.76 -3.85 15.94
CA VAL A 229 8.47 -4.66 17.13
C VAL A 229 8.32 -6.13 16.74
N GLU A 230 8.98 -7.04 17.48
CA GLU A 230 8.75 -8.48 17.35
C GLU A 230 7.46 -8.87 18.09
N TRP A 231 6.77 -9.92 17.62
CA TRP A 231 5.51 -10.38 18.23
C TRP A 231 5.64 -10.59 19.76
N SER A 232 6.75 -11.15 20.24
CA SER A 232 7.02 -11.39 21.66
C SER A 232 7.28 -10.13 22.50
N ASP A 233 7.55 -9.00 21.86
CA ASP A 233 7.63 -7.69 22.51
C ASP A 233 6.25 -7.01 22.55
N ALA A 234 5.46 -7.11 21.48
CA ALA A 234 4.08 -6.63 21.42
C ALA A 234 3.17 -7.36 22.43
N ASP A 235 3.25 -8.69 22.44
CA ASP A 235 2.58 -9.59 23.38
C ASP A 235 2.95 -9.27 24.85
N ALA A 236 4.23 -9.01 25.11
CA ALA A 236 4.70 -8.64 26.44
C ALA A 236 4.30 -7.23 26.86
N TYR A 237 4.23 -6.27 25.93
CA TYR A 237 3.70 -4.93 26.19
C TYR A 237 2.25 -5.02 26.67
N CYS A 238 1.40 -5.73 25.92
CA CYS A 238 0.00 -5.87 26.28
C CYS A 238 -0.15 -6.55 27.65
N ARG A 239 0.57 -7.66 27.90
CA ARG A 239 0.50 -8.34 29.21
C ARG A 239 1.02 -7.49 30.38
N TYR A 240 2.04 -6.67 30.18
CA TYR A 240 2.57 -5.77 31.22
C TYR A 240 1.49 -4.82 31.75
N TYR A 241 0.61 -4.33 30.87
CA TYR A 241 -0.49 -3.45 31.23
C TYR A 241 -1.82 -4.18 31.51
N GLY A 242 -1.81 -5.50 31.69
CA GLY A 242 -3.01 -6.29 31.99
C GLY A 242 -4.00 -6.37 30.83
N LYS A 243 -3.47 -6.30 29.60
CA LYS A 243 -4.14 -6.50 28.31
C LYS A 243 -3.56 -7.78 27.63
N ARG A 244 -3.99 -8.07 26.41
CA ARG A 244 -3.40 -9.09 25.50
C ARG A 244 -3.39 -8.57 24.06
N LEU A 245 -2.74 -9.28 23.14
CA LEU A 245 -2.97 -9.05 21.71
C LEU A 245 -4.39 -9.49 21.33
N PRO A 246 -5.04 -8.83 20.35
CA PRO A 246 -6.28 -9.32 19.76
C PRO A 246 -6.08 -10.67 19.08
N THR A 247 -7.12 -11.51 19.06
CA THR A 247 -7.19 -12.57 18.05
C THR A 247 -7.46 -11.98 16.67
N GLU A 248 -7.24 -12.75 15.61
CA GLU A 248 -7.60 -12.34 14.25
C GLU A 248 -9.08 -11.98 14.10
N GLN A 249 -9.96 -12.73 14.75
CA GLN A 249 -11.40 -12.53 14.65
C GLN A 249 -11.82 -11.25 15.39
N GLU A 250 -11.21 -10.98 16.54
CA GLU A 250 -11.43 -9.75 17.30
C GLU A 250 -10.95 -8.52 16.53
N TRP A 251 -9.74 -8.58 15.97
CA TRP A 251 -9.20 -7.53 15.12
C TRP A 251 -10.12 -7.26 13.92
N GLU A 252 -10.53 -8.32 13.20
CA GLU A 252 -11.39 -8.16 12.04
C GLU A 252 -12.77 -7.62 12.41
N LYS A 253 -13.40 -8.13 13.48
CA LYS A 253 -14.67 -7.59 13.97
C LYS A 253 -14.53 -6.11 14.32
N ALA A 254 -13.48 -5.72 15.04
CA ALA A 254 -13.23 -4.33 15.41
C ALA A 254 -13.06 -3.41 14.19
N ALA A 255 -12.39 -3.89 13.13
CA ALA A 255 -12.22 -3.17 11.87
C ALA A 255 -13.52 -3.10 11.04
N ARG A 256 -14.24 -4.22 10.94
CA ARG A 256 -15.29 -4.47 9.94
C ARG A 256 -16.72 -4.26 10.46
N GLY A 257 -16.95 -4.48 11.75
CA GLY A 257 -18.30 -4.63 12.29
C GLY A 257 -18.97 -5.91 11.78
N THR A 258 -20.31 -5.88 11.66
CA THR A 258 -21.14 -7.06 11.43
C THR A 258 -21.67 -7.23 10.01
N ASP A 259 -21.43 -6.26 9.12
CA ASP A 259 -22.05 -6.19 7.79
C ASP A 259 -21.19 -6.71 6.62
N GLY A 260 -19.98 -7.21 6.91
CA GLY A 260 -19.09 -7.79 5.90
C GLY A 260 -18.42 -6.76 4.97
N ARG A 261 -18.43 -5.46 5.32
CA ARG A 261 -17.79 -4.39 4.54
C ARG A 261 -16.32 -4.69 4.17
N MET A 262 -15.88 -4.11 3.07
CA MET A 262 -14.53 -4.34 2.54
C MET A 262 -13.44 -3.62 3.36
N TYR A 263 -13.70 -2.38 3.76
CA TYR A 263 -12.79 -1.51 4.52
C TYR A 263 -13.49 -0.99 5.79
N PRO A 264 -12.75 -0.45 6.79
CA PRO A 264 -13.37 0.00 8.04
C PRO A 264 -14.49 1.03 7.85
N TRP A 265 -14.28 1.99 6.94
CA TRP A 265 -15.23 3.02 6.55
C TRP A 265 -16.38 2.53 5.63
N GLY A 266 -16.33 1.31 5.10
CA GLY A 266 -17.36 0.73 4.23
C GLY A 266 -16.81 0.11 2.95
N ASN A 267 -17.57 0.22 1.85
CA ASN A 267 -17.27 -0.40 0.56
C ASN A 267 -16.73 0.57 -0.51
N SER A 268 -16.53 1.84 -0.16
CA SER A 268 -15.91 2.82 -1.06
C SER A 268 -14.40 2.58 -1.15
N GLU A 269 -13.83 2.73 -2.35
CA GLU A 269 -12.39 2.62 -2.59
C GLU A 269 -11.56 3.50 -1.63
N PRO A 270 -10.38 3.04 -1.18
CA PRO A 270 -9.48 3.84 -0.36
C PRO A 270 -9.06 5.11 -1.09
N ASN A 271 -9.01 6.22 -0.34
CA ASN A 271 -8.44 7.48 -0.80
C ASN A 271 -7.60 8.11 0.32
N LYS A 272 -6.80 9.14 0.01
CA LYS A 272 -5.81 9.70 0.95
C LYS A 272 -6.42 10.49 2.14
N SER A 273 -7.74 10.65 2.27
CA SER A 273 -8.42 11.12 3.51
C SER A 273 -8.82 9.99 4.47
N LEU A 274 -8.77 8.73 4.01
CA LEU A 274 -9.27 7.56 4.74
C LEU A 274 -8.16 6.73 5.39
N ALA A 275 -6.94 6.72 4.84
CA ALA A 275 -5.85 5.89 5.33
C ALA A 275 -4.46 6.43 4.95
N ASN A 276 -3.43 6.03 5.71
CA ASN A 276 -2.04 6.15 5.29
C ASN A 276 -1.62 4.90 4.50
N TYR A 277 -1.57 5.00 3.17
CA TYR A 277 -1.25 3.87 2.28
C TYR A 277 -0.61 4.34 0.97
N ASP A 278 -0.12 3.40 0.16
CA ASP A 278 0.47 3.62 -1.17
C ASP A 278 1.60 4.68 -1.12
N GLY A 279 2.43 4.58 -0.07
CA GLY A 279 3.67 5.31 0.08
C GLY A 279 4.81 4.63 -0.68
N GLN A 280 5.59 5.42 -1.43
CA GLN A 280 6.72 4.92 -2.20
C GLN A 280 7.77 4.27 -1.29
N PHE A 281 8.20 3.06 -1.66
CA PHE A 281 9.26 2.34 -0.98
C PHE A 281 10.60 3.08 -1.07
N CYS A 282 11.36 3.13 0.03
CA CYS A 282 12.71 3.68 0.05
C CYS A 282 13.55 2.85 1.00
N LEU A 283 14.64 2.28 0.49
CA LEU A 283 15.42 1.24 1.19
C LEU A 283 16.63 1.77 1.98
N ILE A 284 17.08 3.01 1.73
CA ILE A 284 18.44 3.44 2.12
C ILE A 284 18.49 4.86 2.74
N PHE A 285 17.55 5.76 2.43
CA PHE A 285 17.66 7.19 2.82
C PHE A 285 16.36 7.84 3.30
N CYS A 286 15.38 7.05 3.77
CA CYS A 286 14.20 7.61 4.43
C CYS A 286 14.19 7.31 5.93
N ASN A 287 13.85 8.31 6.74
CA ASN A 287 13.41 8.08 8.10
C ASN A 287 11.92 7.70 8.04
N VAL A 288 11.59 6.43 8.31
CA VAL A 288 10.21 5.90 8.17
C VAL A 288 9.25 6.63 9.11
N TYR A 289 9.67 6.91 10.35
CA TYR A 289 8.89 7.71 11.30
C TYR A 289 8.62 9.11 10.75
N ALA A 290 9.63 9.83 10.30
CA ALA A 290 9.49 11.21 9.83
C ALA A 290 8.72 11.33 8.49
N GLU A 291 9.01 10.46 7.51
CA GLU A 291 8.59 10.62 6.11
C GLU A 291 7.41 9.73 5.68
N LYS A 292 7.09 8.66 6.43
CA LYS A 292 6.10 7.65 6.00
C LYS A 292 4.96 7.46 6.97
N LEU A 293 5.26 7.30 8.27
CA LEU A 293 4.22 7.14 9.29
C LEU A 293 3.47 8.44 9.58
N LYS A 294 2.19 8.30 9.88
CA LYS A 294 1.35 9.37 10.42
C LYS A 294 1.14 9.16 11.90
N SER A 295 0.86 10.25 12.61
CA SER A 295 0.40 10.16 14.00
C SER A 295 -0.93 9.41 14.05
N VAL A 296 -1.13 8.59 15.07
CA VAL A 296 -2.40 7.88 15.25
C VAL A 296 -3.56 8.87 15.33
N GLY A 297 -4.71 8.49 14.79
CA GLY A 297 -5.89 9.36 14.73
C GLY A 297 -5.91 10.37 13.58
N SER A 298 -4.92 10.37 12.67
CA SER A 298 -4.85 11.33 11.55
C SER A 298 -6.03 11.22 10.55
N TYR A 299 -6.75 10.10 10.54
CA TYR A 299 -7.75 9.76 9.52
C TYR A 299 -9.14 9.54 10.12
N ALA A 300 -9.80 10.62 10.56
CA ALA A 300 -11.10 10.56 11.24
C ALA A 300 -12.27 10.04 10.38
N GLU A 301 -12.18 10.19 9.06
CA GLU A 301 -13.12 9.60 8.08
C GLU A 301 -12.86 8.10 7.85
N GLY A 302 -11.64 7.63 8.13
CA GLY A 302 -11.21 6.24 7.96
C GLY A 302 -11.59 5.29 9.10
N ARG A 303 -12.38 5.75 10.07
CA ARG A 303 -12.69 4.98 11.27
C ARG A 303 -13.53 3.74 10.98
N SER A 304 -13.34 2.72 11.83
CA SER A 304 -14.18 1.53 11.86
C SER A 304 -15.62 1.85 12.34
N PRO A 305 -16.58 0.90 12.21
CA PRO A 305 -17.95 1.10 12.70
C PRO A 305 -18.02 1.36 14.21
N TYR A 306 -17.04 0.85 14.96
CA TYR A 306 -16.89 1.06 16.39
C TYR A 306 -15.99 2.25 16.73
N GLY A 307 -15.56 3.04 15.74
CA GLY A 307 -14.80 4.27 15.95
C GLY A 307 -13.28 4.10 16.13
N LEU A 308 -12.73 2.91 15.89
CA LEU A 308 -11.28 2.70 15.91
C LEU A 308 -10.62 3.38 14.72
N TYR A 309 -9.44 3.96 14.94
CA TYR A 309 -8.64 4.59 13.91
C TYR A 309 -7.55 3.66 13.38
N ASP A 310 -7.05 3.98 12.19
CA ASP A 310 -5.85 3.40 11.58
C ASP A 310 -5.91 1.86 11.39
N MET A 311 -7.10 1.25 11.49
CA MET A 311 -7.37 -0.16 11.16
C MET A 311 -7.09 -0.52 9.70
N ALA A 312 -6.72 0.45 8.85
CA ALA A 312 -6.28 0.23 7.49
C ALA A 312 -5.10 1.15 7.14
N GLY A 313 -3.95 0.56 6.82
CA GLY A 313 -2.72 1.30 6.51
C GLY A 313 -1.87 1.60 7.75
N ASN A 314 -1.07 2.66 7.67
CA ASN A 314 -0.08 3.08 8.68
C ASN A 314 0.96 1.99 9.04
N ALA A 315 0.70 1.09 9.99
CA ALA A 315 1.51 -0.10 10.25
C ALA A 315 0.66 -1.38 10.27
N TRP A 316 1.26 -2.49 9.85
CA TRP A 316 0.68 -3.81 10.04
C TRP A 316 0.64 -4.13 11.52
N GLU A 317 -0.45 -4.72 11.98
CA GLU A 317 -0.64 -5.01 13.39
C GLU A 317 -0.50 -6.50 13.68
N TRP A 318 0.31 -6.83 14.69
CA TRP A 318 0.38 -8.17 15.26
C TRP A 318 -0.94 -8.54 15.97
N VAL A 319 -1.35 -9.79 15.76
CA VAL A 319 -2.44 -10.48 16.46
C VAL A 319 -1.89 -11.73 17.16
N GLU A 320 -2.65 -12.35 18.06
CA GLU A 320 -2.23 -13.48 18.90
C GLU A 320 -1.68 -14.66 18.09
N GLU A 321 -2.24 -14.91 16.91
CA GLU A 321 -1.89 -16.01 15.99
C GLU A 321 -0.56 -15.82 15.23
N LYS A 322 0.23 -14.77 15.53
CA LYS A 322 1.53 -14.45 14.86
C LYS A 322 1.42 -14.18 13.36
N THR A 323 0.25 -13.73 12.96
CA THR A 323 -0.09 -13.20 11.64
C THR A 323 -0.19 -11.68 11.72
N LEU A 324 -0.53 -11.02 10.61
CA LEU A 324 -0.72 -9.57 10.58
C LEU A 324 -2.03 -9.15 9.92
N ARG A 325 -2.58 -8.03 10.38
CA ARG A 325 -3.80 -7.38 9.87
C ARG A 325 -3.58 -5.89 9.56
N GLY A 326 -4.52 -5.28 8.83
CA GLY A 326 -4.58 -3.82 8.58
C GLY A 326 -3.84 -3.28 7.36
N GLY A 327 -2.76 -3.92 6.91
CA GLY A 327 -1.89 -3.30 5.91
C GLY A 327 -0.93 -2.29 6.55
N SER A 328 -0.20 -1.51 5.76
CA SER A 328 0.71 -0.47 6.27
C SER A 328 0.82 0.70 5.29
N TRP A 329 1.65 1.69 5.58
CA TRP A 329 1.89 2.86 4.73
C TRP A 329 2.31 2.53 3.29
N ILE A 330 2.86 1.34 3.01
CA ILE A 330 3.21 0.87 1.65
C ILE A 330 2.12 0.00 1.00
N SER A 331 1.10 -0.41 1.75
CA SER A 331 -0.01 -1.21 1.22
C SER A 331 -0.76 -0.47 0.12
N ASN A 332 -1.25 -1.18 -0.89
CA ASN A 332 -1.92 -0.57 -2.04
C ASN A 332 -2.97 -1.53 -2.60
N THR A 333 -3.98 -0.98 -3.26
CA THR A 333 -5.13 -1.73 -3.79
C THR A 333 -4.80 -2.63 -4.99
N TYR A 334 -3.64 -2.43 -5.64
CA TYR A 334 -3.23 -3.17 -6.83
C TYR A 334 -2.40 -4.43 -6.51
N THR A 335 -1.81 -4.50 -5.32
CA THR A 335 -0.94 -5.61 -4.90
C THR A 335 -1.72 -6.55 -4.01
N SER A 336 -2.14 -7.69 -4.54
CA SER A 336 -2.95 -8.72 -3.86
C SER A 336 -2.30 -9.32 -2.60
N GLY A 337 -1.04 -9.03 -2.30
CA GLY A 337 -0.33 -9.40 -1.06
C GLY A 337 -0.16 -8.27 -0.04
N LEU A 338 -0.74 -7.08 -0.27
CA LEU A 338 -0.64 -5.90 0.60
C LEU A 338 -2.00 -5.20 0.77
N GLY A 339 -3.02 -5.96 1.17
CA GLY A 339 -4.39 -5.47 1.32
C GLY A 339 -4.57 -4.44 2.43
N LEU A 340 -5.53 -3.53 2.23
CA LEU A 340 -6.11 -2.63 3.25
C LEU A 340 -7.50 -3.11 3.71
N GLN A 341 -7.98 -4.22 3.15
CA GLN A 341 -9.30 -4.76 3.41
C GLN A 341 -9.34 -5.39 4.81
N SER A 342 -10.44 -5.23 5.55
CA SER A 342 -10.54 -5.69 6.94
C SER A 342 -10.38 -7.22 7.08
N ALA A 343 -10.84 -7.98 6.08
CA ALA A 343 -10.66 -9.43 6.00
C ALA A 343 -9.29 -9.89 5.48
N PHE A 344 -8.42 -8.97 5.05
CA PHE A 344 -7.10 -9.36 4.58
C PHE A 344 -6.19 -9.72 5.77
N GLN A 345 -5.62 -10.90 5.69
CA GLN A 345 -4.69 -11.47 6.65
C GLN A 345 -3.39 -11.78 5.92
N LEU A 346 -2.27 -11.29 6.44
CA LEU A 346 -0.95 -11.78 6.02
C LEU A 346 -0.56 -12.93 6.95
N GLY A 347 -0.49 -14.14 6.40
CA GLY A 347 -0.28 -15.39 7.14
C GLY A 347 1.06 -15.48 7.90
N GLU A 348 1.24 -16.58 8.64
CA GLU A 348 2.28 -16.73 9.67
C GLU A 348 3.68 -16.27 9.25
N ILE A 349 4.20 -15.25 9.93
CA ILE A 349 5.51 -14.68 9.61
C ILE A 349 6.60 -15.28 10.49
N THR A 350 6.96 -16.51 10.14
CA THR A 350 8.07 -17.25 10.78
C THR A 350 9.44 -16.55 10.68
N ARG A 351 9.61 -15.62 9.72
CA ARG A 351 10.81 -14.77 9.56
C ARG A 351 10.46 -13.38 9.04
N THR A 352 10.62 -12.35 9.89
CA THR A 352 10.31 -10.95 9.60
C THR A 352 11.47 -10.14 8.97
N TYR A 353 12.57 -10.78 8.59
CA TYR A 353 13.77 -10.14 8.04
C TYR A 353 13.44 -9.17 6.88
N GLY A 354 13.81 -7.89 7.05
CA GLY A 354 13.62 -6.86 6.02
C GLY A 354 12.18 -6.35 5.86
N ARG A 355 11.28 -6.61 6.82
CA ARG A 355 9.91 -6.04 6.85
C ARG A 355 9.50 -5.39 8.18
N ARG A 356 10.35 -5.43 9.22
CA ARG A 356 9.98 -5.00 10.59
C ARG A 356 9.60 -3.52 10.70
N TYR A 357 10.15 -2.64 9.86
CA TYR A 357 9.75 -1.22 9.74
C TYR A 357 8.29 -0.99 9.27
N LEU A 358 7.52 -2.06 9.06
CA LEU A 358 6.09 -1.98 8.80
C LEU A 358 5.24 -2.53 9.97
N LEU A 359 5.84 -3.07 11.03
CA LEU A 359 5.16 -3.93 12.02
C LEU A 359 5.02 -3.22 13.36
N GLY A 360 3.78 -2.85 13.69
CA GLY A 360 3.32 -2.36 14.99
C GLY A 360 2.27 -3.30 15.58
N PHE A 361 1.43 -2.79 16.48
CA PHE A 361 0.35 -3.53 17.15
C PHE A 361 -0.60 -2.59 17.92
N ARG A 362 -1.75 -3.14 18.34
CA ARG A 362 -2.62 -2.59 19.39
C ARG A 362 -3.02 -3.69 20.37
N CYS A 363 -3.53 -3.34 21.55
CA CYS A 363 -3.94 -4.33 22.55
C CYS A 363 -5.47 -4.42 22.69
N VAL A 364 -5.93 -5.53 23.30
CA VAL A 364 -7.31 -5.75 23.75
C VAL A 364 -7.36 -6.21 25.20
N LYS A 365 -8.55 -6.14 25.79
CA LYS A 365 -8.80 -6.59 27.16
C LYS A 365 -10.22 -7.14 27.27
N ASP A 366 -10.33 -8.32 27.89
CA ASP A 366 -11.62 -8.98 28.12
C ASP A 366 -12.53 -8.14 29.04
N VAL A 367 -13.84 -8.17 28.77
CA VAL A 367 -14.84 -7.68 29.72
C VAL A 367 -14.90 -8.64 30.92
N ARG A 368 -14.99 -8.10 32.14
CA ARG A 368 -15.00 -8.86 33.41
C ARG A 368 -16.38 -8.92 34.03
#